data_AF-A0A2E0RU80-F1
#
_entry.id   AF-A0A2E0RU80-F1
#
_cell.length_a   1.000
_cell.length_b   1.000
_cell.length_c   1.000
_cell.angle_alpha   90.00
_cell.angle_beta   90.00
_cell.angle_gamma   90.00
#
_symmetry.space_group_name_H-M   'P 1'
#
loop_
_entity.id
_entity.type
_entity.pdbx_description
1 polymer ?
#
loop_
_entity_poly.entity_id
_entity_poly.type
_entity_poly.pdbx_seq_one_letter_code
_entity_poly.pdbx_strand_id
1 'polypeptide(L)' 'MIKALLAFTVVFLLATLPATWLLMLFLGNVGLTVGYWGTLPLGILVSALLGGATSTNVYNVR' A
#
# COMPACT_ATOMS: atom_id res chain seq x y z
N MET A 1 13.95 -11.01 18.59
CA MET A 1 12.65 -10.35 18.34
C MET A 1 12.80 -9.05 17.55
N ILE A 2 13.62 -8.08 17.97
CA ILE A 2 13.78 -6.80 17.25
C ILE A 2 14.21 -6.94 15.78
N LYS A 3 15.12 -7.88 15.47
CA LYS A 3 15.58 -8.15 14.10
C LYS A 3 14.45 -8.58 13.16
N ALA A 4 13.54 -9.44 13.66
CA ALA A 4 12.41 -9.92 12.89
C ALA A 4 11.40 -8.80 12.64
N LEU A 5 11.14 -7.97 13.65
CA LEU A 5 10.28 -6.80 13.52
C LEU A 5 10.83 -5.82 12.47
N LEU A 6 12.12 -5.53 12.53
CA LEU A 6 12.79 -4.66 11.56
C LEU A 6 12.68 -5.20 10.13
N ALA A 7 12.93 -6.51 9.95
CA ALA A 7 12.80 -7.17 8.65
C ALA A 7 11.37 -7.08 8.11
N PHE A 8 10.36 -7.34 8.96
CA PHE A 8 8.95 -7.20 8.58
C PHE A 8 8.60 -5.76 8.19
N THR A 9 9.09 -4.76 8.94
CA THR A 9 8.86 -3.35 8.60
C THR A 9 9.43 -3.00 7.23
N VAL A 10 10.66 -3.44 6.92
CA VAL A 10 11.28 -3.20 5.61
C VAL A 10 10.47 -3.86 4.49
N VAL A 11 10.10 -5.14 4.65
CA VAL A 11 9.28 -5.86 3.67
C VAL A 11 7.93 -5.17 3.47
N PHE A 12 7.29 -4.74 4.54
CA PHE A 12 6.01 -4.05 4.50
C PHE A 12 6.10 -2.71 3.76
N LEU A 13 7.14 -1.91 4.01
CA LEU A 13 7.36 -0.64 3.30
C LEU A 13 7.64 -0.87 1.80
N LEU A 14 8.36 -1.94 1.46
CA LEU A 14 8.61 -2.30 0.06
C LEU A 14 7.34 -2.79 -0.64
N ALA A 15 6.53 -3.60 0.04
CA ALA A 15 5.27 -4.13 -0.51
C ALA A 15 4.23 -3.03 -0.74
N THR A 16 4.21 -1.99 0.10
CA THR A 16 3.29 -0.85 -0.01
C THR A 16 3.82 0.27 -0.92
N LEU A 17 5.08 0.19 -1.36
CA LEU A 17 5.74 1.19 -2.20
C LEU A 17 5.02 1.41 -3.54
N PRO A 18 4.62 0.39 -4.31
CA PRO A 18 3.96 0.59 -5.60
C PRO A 18 2.66 1.37 -5.48
N ALA A 19 1.82 1.01 -4.50
CA ALA A 19 0.55 1.70 -4.25
C ALA A 19 0.77 3.14 -3.78
N THR A 20 1.76 3.36 -2.90
CA THR A 20 2.09 4.71 -2.41
C THR A 20 2.59 5.61 -3.53
N TRP A 21 3.41 5.09 -4.44
CA TRP A 21 3.91 5.84 -5.59
C TRP A 21 2.80 6.19 -6.59
N LEU A 22 1.95 5.22 -6.93
CA LEU A 22 0.79 5.48 -7.80
C LEU A 22 -0.19 6.49 -7.18
N LEU A 23 -0.39 6.42 -5.86
CA LEU A 23 -1.22 7.39 -5.15
C LEU A 23 -0.61 8.79 -5.18
N MET A 24 0.72 8.92 -4.99
CA MET A 24 1.40 10.22 -5.13
C MET A 24 1.21 10.82 -6.53
N LEU A 25 1.32 10.01 -7.58
CA LEU A 25 1.07 10.46 -8.95
C LEU A 25 -0.36 10.95 -9.11
N PHE A 26 -1.35 10.15 -8.68
CA PHE A 26 -2.76 10.54 -8.72
C PHE A 26 -3.02 11.85 -7.97
N LEU A 27 -2.50 11.98 -6.74
CA LEU A 27 -2.64 13.19 -5.94
C LEU A 27 -1.99 14.40 -6.63
N GLY A 28 -0.81 14.23 -7.22
CA GLY A 28 -0.15 15.26 -8.03
C GLY A 28 -1.00 15.71 -9.22
N ASN A 29 -1.68 14.78 -9.89
CA ASN A 29 -2.59 15.09 -11.00
C ASN A 29 -3.85 15.88 -10.57
N VAL A 30 -4.27 15.82 -9.31
CA VAL A 30 -5.39 16.62 -8.77
C VAL A 30 -4.94 17.88 -8.02
N GLY A 31 -3.66 18.27 -8.16
CA GLY A 31 -3.10 19.46 -7.53
C GLY A 31 -2.64 19.29 -6.08
N LEU A 32 -2.69 18.07 -5.54
CA LEU A 32 -2.21 17.73 -4.20
C LEU A 32 -0.80 17.15 -4.28
N THR A 33 0.21 18.03 -4.28
CA THR A 33 1.62 17.60 -4.31
C THR A 33 2.09 17.26 -2.90
N VAL A 34 1.95 15.98 -2.51
CA VAL A 34 2.39 15.46 -1.21
C VAL A 34 3.57 14.54 -1.41
N GLY A 35 4.60 14.65 -0.57
CA GLY A 35 5.78 13.79 -0.61
C GLY A 35 5.52 12.38 -0.07
N TYR A 36 6.44 11.46 -0.32
CA TYR A 36 6.34 10.04 0.07
C TYR A 36 5.89 9.82 1.52
N TRP A 37 6.54 10.49 2.48
CA TRP A 37 6.21 10.33 3.90
C TRP A 37 4.81 10.86 4.26
N GLY A 38 4.29 11.84 3.51
CA GLY A 38 2.91 12.32 3.68
C GLY A 38 1.87 11.41 3.01
N THR A 39 2.24 10.73 1.92
CA THR A 39 1.34 9.81 1.20
C THR A 39 1.35 8.40 1.76
N LEU A 40 2.43 7.98 2.44
CA LEU A 40 2.62 6.64 2.97
C LEU A 40 1.45 6.12 3.82
N PRO A 41 0.85 6.88 4.76
CA PRO A 41 -0.27 6.39 5.55
C PRO A 41 -1.47 5.98 4.68
N LEU A 42 -1.81 6.79 3.67
CA LEU A 42 -2.88 6.46 2.72
C LEU A 42 -2.46 5.33 1.76
N GLY A 43 -1.20 5.28 1.35
CA GLY A 43 -0.66 4.20 0.52
C GLY A 43 -0.77 2.83 1.18
N ILE A 44 -0.58 2.75 2.51
CA ILE A 44 -0.83 1.54 3.31
C ILE A 44 -2.31 1.13 3.24
N LEU A 45 -3.23 2.08 3.45
CA LEU A 45 -4.67 1.81 3.39
C LEU A 45 -5.12 1.36 1.99
N VAL A 46 -4.60 2.00 0.93
CA VAL A 46 -4.84 1.60 -0.46
C VAL A 46 -4.31 0.20 -0.74
N SER A 47 -3.11 -0.14 -0.25
CA SER A 47 -2.54 -1.49 -0.39
C SER A 47 -3.43 -2.55 0.25
N ALA A 48 -3.92 -2.28 1.47
CA ALA A 48 -4.85 -3.17 2.17
C ALA A 48 -6.17 -3.33 1.42
N LEU A 49 -6.73 -2.22 0.91
CA LEU A 49 -7.95 -2.21 0.11
C LEU A 49 -7.79 -3.02 -1.18
N LEU A 50 -6.68 -2.83 -1.91
CA LEU A 50 -6.39 -3.56 -3.15
C LEU A 50 -6.22 -5.06 -2.89
N GLY A 51 -5.51 -5.44 -1.82
CA GLY A 51 -5.40 -6.84 -1.41
C GLY A 51 -6.75 -7.47 -1.07
N GLY A 52 -7.62 -6.74 -0.38
CA GLY A 52 -8.99 -7.18 -0.09
C GLY A 52 -9.86 -7.29 -1.35
N ALA A 53 -9.84 -6.29 -2.22
CA ALA A 53 -10.65 -6.24 -3.44
C ALA A 53 -10.23 -7.28 -4.49
N THR A 54 -8.96 -7.67 -4.51
CA THR A 54 -8.43 -8.70 -5.42
C THR A 54 -8.45 -10.12 -4.83
N SER A 55 -8.88 -10.27 -3.58
CA SER A 55 -9.02 -11.59 -2.97
C SER A 55 -10.09 -12.40 -3.71
N THR A 56 -9.68 -13.52 -4.31
CA THR A 56 -10.60 -14.42 -5.02
C THR A 56 -11.45 -15.19 -4.01
N ASN A 57 -12.78 -15.16 -4.18
CA ASN A 57 -13.68 -15.93 -3.35
C ASN A 57 -13.72 -17.40 -3.83
N VAL A 58 -12.77 -18.20 -3.33
CA VAL A 58 -12.59 -19.61 -3.72
C VAL A 58 -13.80 -20.51 -3.41
N TYR A 59 -14.77 -20.02 -2.62
CA TYR A 59 -15.97 -20.79 -2.25
C TYR A 59 -17.13 -20.65 -3.24
N ASN A 60 -17.05 -19.75 -4.22
CA ASN A 60 -18.10 -19.57 -5.23
C ASN A 60 -17.81 -20.38 -6.51
N VAL A 61 -17.59 -21.69 -6.34
CA VAL A 61 -17.52 -22.68 -7.42
C VAL A 61 -18.72 -23.63 -7.23
N ARG A 62 -19.89 -23.20 -7.69
CA ARG A 62 -21.05 -24.06 -7.99
C ARG A 62 -21.76 -23.53 -9.21
#